data_AF-A0A357ZFK0-F1
#
_entry.id   AF-A0A357ZFK0-F1
#
_cell.length_a   1.000
_cell.length_b   1.000
_cell.length_c   1.000
_cell.angle_alpha   90.00
_cell.angle_beta   90.00
_cell.angle_gamma   90.00
#
_symmetry.space_group_name_H-M   'P 1'
#
loop_
_entity.id
_entity.type
_entity.pdbx_description
1 polymer ?
#
loop_
_entity_poly.entity_id
_entity_poly.type
_entity_poly.pdbx_seq_one_letter_code
_entity_poly.pdbx_strand_id
1 'polypeptide(L)'
;MIAAVGLYFLCIKDGFNVELGDLAVLVGAFFWACHILVIDFFVADLRQRDIIKLCVAQFLVAAALALFASPLFDGFFAHGSFDPAAIVAALPAILFTGVFSTGVAFTLQAIGQKGLNPTAASIIMSLESVFSLIFGMLLLGEILTMREALGCVLMFVAVRLSQKPVKEDKQVT
;
A
#
# COMPACT_ATOMS: atom_id res chain seq x y z
N MET A 1 -5.56 -10.90 -13.96
CA MET A 1 -4.33 -11.57 -14.44
C MET A 1 -3.39 -10.62 -15.20
N ILE A 2 -3.87 -9.77 -16.13
CA ILE A 2 -3.03 -8.76 -16.81
C ILE A 2 -2.31 -7.85 -15.80
N ALA A 3 -3.01 -7.46 -14.73
CA ALA A 3 -2.44 -6.67 -13.65
C ALA A 3 -1.23 -7.36 -12.96
N ALA A 4 -1.35 -8.65 -12.66
CA ALA A 4 -0.28 -9.42 -12.01
C ALA A 4 0.97 -9.53 -12.89
N VAL A 5 0.79 -9.69 -14.21
CA VAL A 5 1.91 -9.73 -15.17
C VAL A 5 2.60 -8.37 -15.28
N GLY A 6 1.83 -7.27 -15.30
CA GLY A 6 2.40 -5.92 -15.29
C GLY A 6 3.21 -5.63 -14.02
N LEU A 7 2.68 -6.03 -12.87
CA LEU A 7 3.37 -5.90 -11.58
C LEU A 7 4.66 -6.75 -11.52
N TYR A 8 4.63 -7.97 -12.06
CA TYR A 8 5.83 -8.83 -12.16
C TYR A 8 6.95 -8.15 -12.95
N PHE A 9 6.65 -7.53 -14.08
CA PHE A 9 7.64 -6.78 -14.87
C PHE A 9 8.19 -5.55 -14.15
N LEU A 10 7.40 -4.96 -13.25
CA LEU A 10 7.78 -3.79 -12.47
C LEU A 10 8.66 -4.17 -11.28
N CYS A 11 8.39 -5.30 -10.61
CA CYS A 11 9.06 -5.67 -9.36
C CYS A 11 10.25 -6.63 -9.52
N ILE A 12 10.29 -7.49 -10.55
CA ILE A 12 11.34 -8.54 -10.67
C ILE A 12 12.39 -8.15 -11.71
N LYS A 13 13.60 -7.84 -11.23
CA LYS A 13 14.74 -7.46 -12.09
C LYS A 13 15.69 -8.63 -12.40
N ASP A 14 16.14 -9.40 -11.40
CA ASP A 14 17.16 -10.45 -11.59
C ASP A 14 16.91 -11.69 -10.73
N GLY A 15 16.90 -12.88 -11.37
CA GLY A 15 16.93 -14.21 -10.73
C GLY A 15 15.75 -14.59 -9.83
N PHE A 16 15.19 -15.80 -9.99
CA PHE A 16 14.30 -16.39 -8.99
C PHE A 16 15.13 -16.93 -7.82
N ASN A 17 15.56 -16.07 -6.91
CA ASN A 17 16.08 -16.48 -5.61
C ASN A 17 15.10 -16.01 -4.55
N VAL A 18 14.46 -16.97 -3.88
CA VAL A 18 13.50 -16.66 -2.82
C VAL A 18 14.28 -16.41 -1.54
N GLU A 19 14.47 -15.14 -1.23
CA GLU A 19 15.11 -14.70 0.01
C GLU A 19 14.09 -14.70 1.16
N LEU A 20 14.56 -14.73 2.41
CA LEU A 20 13.68 -14.64 3.58
C LEU A 20 12.83 -13.35 3.56
N GLY A 21 13.36 -12.28 2.96
CA GLY A 21 12.65 -11.03 2.74
C GLY A 21 11.43 -11.17 1.82
N ASP A 22 11.51 -11.98 0.76
CA ASP A 22 10.39 -12.19 -0.16
C ASP A 22 9.22 -12.91 0.52
N LEU A 23 9.53 -13.87 1.40
CA LEU A 23 8.51 -14.54 2.20
C LEU A 23 7.85 -13.57 3.19
N ALA A 24 8.63 -12.69 3.83
CA ALA A 24 8.09 -11.66 4.71
C ALA A 24 7.18 -10.67 3.97
N VAL A 25 7.57 -10.25 2.75
CA VAL A 25 6.74 -9.40 1.88
C VAL A 25 5.46 -10.10 1.47
N LEU A 26 5.51 -11.39 1.11
CA LEU A 26 4.32 -12.18 0.74
C LEU A 26 3.32 -12.28 1.89
N VAL A 27 3.81 -12.61 3.09
CA VAL A 27 2.99 -12.67 4.30
C VAL A 27 2.40 -11.29 4.62
N GLY A 28 3.20 -10.22 4.52
CA GLY A 28 2.73 -8.85 4.69
C GLY A 28 1.63 -8.45 3.70
N ALA A 29 1.80 -8.79 2.42
CA ALA A 29 0.82 -8.53 1.37
C ALA A 29 -0.51 -9.27 1.62
N PHE A 30 -0.46 -10.49 2.17
CA PHE A 30 -1.65 -11.22 2.57
C PHE A 30 -2.41 -10.49 3.69
N PHE A 31 -1.73 -10.09 4.77
CA PHE A 31 -2.36 -9.31 5.85
C PHE A 31 -2.91 -7.97 5.37
N TRP A 32 -2.20 -7.30 4.46
CA TRP A 32 -2.66 -6.05 3.84
C TRP A 32 -3.94 -6.26 3.01
N ALA A 33 -4.01 -7.32 2.22
CA ALA A 33 -5.22 -7.67 1.47
C ALA A 33 -6.41 -7.97 2.42
N CYS A 34 -6.18 -8.72 3.50
CA CYS A 34 -7.19 -8.94 4.53
C CYS A 34 -7.64 -7.61 5.16
N HIS A 35 -6.71 -6.71 5.48
CA HIS A 35 -7.01 -5.40 6.04
C HIS A 35 -7.93 -4.59 5.10
N ILE A 36 -7.63 -4.56 3.79
CA ILE A 36 -8.48 -3.90 2.79
C ILE A 36 -9.90 -4.47 2.79
N LEU A 37 -10.05 -5.81 2.81
CA LEU A 37 -11.37 -6.46 2.80
C LEU A 37 -12.15 -6.18 4.09
N VAL A 38 -11.47 -6.17 5.24
CA VAL A 38 -12.08 -5.83 6.53
C VAL A 38 -12.55 -4.37 6.54
N ILE A 39 -11.73 -3.44 6.05
CA ILE A 39 -12.12 -2.03 5.91
C ILE A 39 -13.32 -1.90 4.98
N ASP A 40 -13.31 -2.54 3.81
CA ASP A 40 -14.44 -2.52 2.86
C ASP A 40 -15.75 -3.01 3.52
N PHE A 41 -15.69 -4.11 4.25
CA PHE A 41 -16.83 -4.67 4.99
C PHE A 41 -17.38 -3.69 6.04
N PHE A 42 -16.52 -3.08 6.87
CA PHE A 42 -16.95 -2.13 7.89
C PHE A 42 -17.44 -0.80 7.26
N VAL A 43 -16.77 -0.32 6.22
CA VAL A 43 -17.07 0.97 5.59
C VAL A 43 -18.39 0.92 4.81
N ALA A 44 -18.83 -0.25 4.35
CA ALA A 44 -20.11 -0.45 3.65
C ALA A 44 -21.32 0.05 4.44
N ASP A 45 -21.37 -0.24 5.75
CA ASP A 45 -22.50 0.12 6.64
C ASP A 45 -22.31 1.45 7.39
N LEU A 46 -21.11 2.02 7.36
CA LEU A 46 -20.78 3.24 8.13
C LEU A 46 -21.10 4.53 7.36
N ARG A 47 -21.56 5.59 8.04
CA ARG A 47 -21.58 6.95 7.46
C ARG A 47 -20.15 7.47 7.31
N GLN A 48 -19.92 8.39 6.36
CA GLN A 48 -18.56 8.91 6.11
C GLN A 48 -17.90 9.54 7.34
N ARG A 49 -18.69 10.15 8.24
CA ARG A 49 -18.18 10.69 9.51
C ARG A 49 -17.62 9.62 10.46
N ASP A 50 -18.08 8.39 10.36
CA ASP A 50 -17.64 7.29 11.22
C ASP A 50 -16.39 6.58 10.64
N ILE A 51 -16.17 6.67 9.33
CA ILE A 51 -14.94 6.19 8.66
C ILE A 51 -13.72 6.95 9.17
N ILE A 52 -13.81 8.29 9.28
CA ILE A 52 -12.70 9.10 9.79
C ILE A 52 -12.36 8.71 11.24
N LYS A 53 -13.38 8.44 12.08
CA LYS A 53 -13.16 7.97 13.45
C LYS A 53 -12.48 6.59 13.49
N LEU A 54 -12.86 5.69 12.58
CA LEU A 54 -12.24 4.38 12.44
C LEU A 54 -10.76 4.51 12.05
N CYS A 55 -10.43 5.38 11.09
CA CYS A 55 -9.03 5.64 10.70
C CYS A 55 -8.21 6.21 11.86
N VAL A 56 -8.74 7.18 12.60
CA VAL A 56 -8.07 7.74 13.77
C VAL A 56 -7.83 6.67 14.83
N ALA A 57 -8.83 5.84 15.13
CA ALA A 57 -8.68 4.73 16.08
C ALA A 57 -7.63 3.71 15.60
N GLN A 58 -7.63 3.37 14.31
CA GLN A 58 -6.65 2.46 13.71
C GLN A 58 -5.23 3.01 13.84
N PHE A 59 -5.01 4.30 13.53
CA PHE A 59 -3.68 4.90 13.63
C PHE A 59 -3.22 5.02 15.09
N LEU A 60 -4.11 5.31 16.03
CA LEU A 60 -3.76 5.33 17.45
C LEU A 60 -3.37 3.95 17.95
N VAL A 61 -4.12 2.90 17.59
CA VAL A 61 -3.80 1.52 17.96
C VAL A 61 -2.48 1.09 17.30
N ALA A 62 -2.29 1.37 16.02
CA ALA A 62 -1.05 1.06 15.30
C ALA A 62 0.15 1.79 15.90
N ALA A 63 0.01 3.08 16.24
CA ALA A 63 1.07 3.86 16.89
C ALA A 63 1.42 3.31 18.28
N ALA A 64 0.42 2.96 19.08
CA ALA A 64 0.64 2.34 20.38
C ALA A 64 1.35 0.98 20.24
N LEU A 65 0.86 0.10 19.36
CA LEU A 65 1.49 -1.20 19.10
C LEU A 65 2.92 -1.04 18.58
N ALA A 66 3.18 -0.11 17.66
CA ALA A 66 4.51 0.18 17.15
C ALA A 66 5.45 0.66 18.26
N LEU A 67 4.97 1.50 19.18
CA LEU A 67 5.75 1.97 20.33
C LEU A 67 6.09 0.82 21.30
N PHE A 68 5.20 -0.15 21.48
CA PHE A 68 5.46 -1.33 22.31
C PHE A 68 6.27 -2.42 21.62
N ALA A 69 6.20 -2.51 20.28
CA ALA A 69 6.92 -3.49 19.49
C ALA A 69 8.36 -3.07 19.17
N SER A 70 8.63 -1.76 19.00
CA SER A 70 9.97 -1.25 18.69
C SER A 70 11.07 -1.69 19.68
N PRO A 71 10.83 -1.80 21.00
CA PRO A 71 11.83 -2.30 21.94
C PRO A 71 12.11 -3.80 21.79
N LEU A 72 11.12 -4.57 21.33
CA LEU A 72 11.15 -6.04 21.28
C LEU A 72 11.84 -6.57 20.02
N PHE A 73 11.69 -5.88 18.89
CA PHE A 73 12.20 -6.33 17.59
C PHE A 73 13.49 -5.63 17.16
N ASP A 74 13.61 -4.33 17.42
CA ASP A 74 14.75 -3.52 16.93
C ASP A 74 15.90 -3.43 17.95
N GLY A 75 15.72 -4.01 19.15
CA GLY A 75 16.70 -3.86 20.23
C GLY A 75 16.94 -2.38 20.56
N PHE A 76 15.91 -1.54 20.48
CA PHE A 76 15.98 -0.09 20.68
C PHE A 76 16.69 0.29 22.00
N PHE A 77 16.62 -0.57 23.02
CA PHE A 77 17.38 -0.46 24.27
C PHE A 77 18.66 -1.32 24.33
N ALA A 78 18.78 -2.35 23.49
CA ALA A 78 19.88 -3.31 23.49
C ALA A 78 21.12 -2.82 22.70
N HIS A 79 20.94 -1.98 21.67
CA HIS A 79 22.04 -1.50 20.83
C HIS A 79 22.67 -0.16 21.25
N GLY A 80 22.19 0.47 22.33
CA GLY A 80 22.86 1.64 22.94
C GLY A 80 22.84 2.93 22.10
N SER A 81 22.21 2.93 20.93
CA SER A 81 22.18 4.03 19.97
C SER A 81 20.97 4.96 20.17
N PHE A 82 20.55 5.23 21.41
CA PHE A 82 19.55 6.28 21.64
C PHE A 82 20.24 7.63 21.55
N ASP A 83 20.39 8.12 20.31
CA ASP A 83 20.85 9.47 20.04
C ASP A 83 19.64 10.38 19.78
N PRO A 84 19.30 11.28 20.73
CA PRO A 84 18.24 12.26 20.53
C PRO A 84 18.47 13.14 19.29
N ALA A 85 19.71 13.37 18.90
CA ALA A 85 20.04 14.16 17.71
C ALA A 85 19.63 13.42 16.41
N ALA A 86 19.77 12.09 16.37
CA ALA A 86 19.31 11.28 15.24
C ALA A 86 17.77 11.33 15.09
N ILE A 87 17.03 11.37 16.20
CA ILE A 87 15.57 11.51 16.18
C ILE A 87 15.16 12.88 15.63
N VAL A 88 15.82 13.95 16.07
CA VAL A 88 15.55 15.30 15.58
C VAL A 88 15.89 15.43 14.08
N ALA A 89 16.97 14.80 13.63
CA ALA A 89 17.34 14.76 12.22
C ALA A 89 16.34 13.96 11.36
N ALA A 90 15.77 12.88 11.90
CA ALA A 90 14.75 12.07 11.22
C ALA A 90 13.33 12.67 11.30
N LEU A 91 13.10 13.66 12.16
CA LEU A 91 11.78 14.25 12.42
C LEU A 91 11.05 14.72 11.15
N PRO A 92 11.70 15.38 10.17
CA PRO A 92 11.04 15.77 8.92
C PRO A 92 10.53 14.56 8.12
N ALA A 93 11.32 13.48 8.06
CA ALA A 93 10.93 12.26 7.37
C ALA A 93 9.79 11.53 8.09
N ILE A 94 9.84 11.47 9.43
CA ILE A 94 8.77 10.90 10.27
C ILE A 94 7.47 11.69 10.10
N LEU A 95 7.53 13.02 10.13
CA LEU A 95 6.34 13.86 9.95
C LEU A 95 5.78 13.74 8.53
N PHE A 96 6.64 13.72 7.52
CA PHE A 96 6.20 13.56 6.13
C PHE A 96 5.51 12.20 5.93
N THR A 97 6.16 11.11 6.33
CA THR A 97 5.62 9.76 6.19
C THR A 97 4.40 9.53 7.08
N GLY A 98 4.40 10.01 8.33
CA GLY A 98 3.28 9.84 9.25
C GLY A 98 2.04 10.67 8.88
N VAL A 99 2.22 11.93 8.49
CA VAL A 99 1.08 12.80 8.19
C VAL A 99 0.59 12.58 6.77
N PHE A 100 1.47 12.64 5.77
CA PHE A 100 1.05 12.55 4.37
C PHE A 100 0.87 11.11 3.90
N SER A 101 1.86 10.25 4.13
CA SER A 101 1.81 8.89 3.61
C SER A 101 0.79 8.02 4.34
N THR A 102 0.72 8.05 5.67
CA THR A 102 -0.24 7.21 6.40
C THR A 102 -1.51 7.98 6.78
N GLY A 103 -1.41 9.16 7.38
CA GLY A 103 -2.57 9.94 7.80
C GLY A 103 -3.50 10.33 6.64
N VAL A 104 -2.99 11.09 5.68
CA VAL A 104 -3.78 11.57 4.53
C VAL A 104 -4.09 10.44 3.55
N ALA A 105 -3.07 9.71 3.09
CA ALA A 105 -3.27 8.73 2.02
C ALA A 105 -4.21 7.59 2.42
N PHE A 106 -4.04 6.98 3.60
CA PHE A 106 -4.94 5.88 4.01
C PHE A 106 -6.33 6.35 4.41
N THR A 107 -6.50 7.59 4.89
CA THR A 107 -7.83 8.17 5.10
C THR A 107 -8.54 8.37 3.75
N LEU A 108 -7.84 8.92 2.76
CA LEU A 108 -8.36 9.05 1.40
C LEU A 108 -8.66 7.69 0.77
N GLN A 109 -7.81 6.69 1.02
CA GLN A 109 -8.04 5.31 0.60
C GLN A 109 -9.33 4.75 1.20
N ALA A 110 -9.53 4.87 2.51
CA ALA A 110 -10.74 4.36 3.18
C ALA A 110 -12.02 5.08 2.70
N ILE A 111 -11.93 6.39 2.45
CA ILE A 111 -13.03 7.17 1.87
C ILE A 111 -13.30 6.74 0.42
N GLY A 112 -12.26 6.53 -0.38
CA GLY A 112 -12.35 6.11 -1.78
C GLY A 112 -12.79 4.66 -1.96
N GLN A 113 -12.49 3.79 -1.01
CA GLN A 113 -12.98 2.40 -0.99
C GLN A 113 -14.50 2.36 -0.78
N LYS A 114 -15.09 3.35 -0.12
CA LYS A 114 -16.52 3.39 0.14
C LYS A 114 -17.34 3.40 -1.15
N GLY A 115 -18.12 2.34 -1.37
CA GLY A 115 -19.05 2.23 -2.50
C GLY A 115 -18.39 1.82 -3.82
N LEU A 116 -17.10 1.47 -3.79
CA LEU A 116 -16.40 0.84 -4.90
C LEU A 116 -16.33 -0.67 -4.66
N ASN A 117 -16.34 -1.46 -5.74
CA ASN A 117 -16.11 -2.89 -5.60
C ASN A 117 -14.66 -3.14 -5.11
N PRO A 118 -14.42 -3.98 -4.09
CA PRO A 118 -13.08 -4.23 -3.57
C PRO A 118 -12.06 -4.70 -4.62
N THR A 119 -12.51 -5.36 -5.68
CA THR A 119 -11.67 -5.74 -6.83
C THR A 119 -11.20 -4.50 -7.60
N ALA A 120 -12.08 -3.54 -7.86
CA ALA A 120 -11.71 -2.30 -8.54
C ALA A 120 -10.81 -1.43 -7.64
N ALA A 121 -11.12 -1.36 -6.35
CA ALA A 121 -10.33 -0.62 -5.36
C ALA A 121 -8.91 -1.17 -5.23
N SER A 122 -8.75 -2.50 -5.09
CA SER A 122 -7.42 -3.14 -5.00
C SER A 122 -6.57 -2.95 -6.26
N ILE A 123 -7.19 -2.96 -7.44
CA ILE A 123 -6.49 -2.66 -8.70
C ILE A 123 -6.02 -1.21 -8.73
N ILE A 124 -6.85 -0.25 -8.31
CA ILE A 124 -6.47 1.17 -8.22
C ILE A 124 -5.33 1.39 -7.21
N MET A 125 -5.37 0.71 -6.06
CA MET A 125 -4.28 0.78 -5.07
C MET A 125 -2.97 0.22 -5.61
N SER A 126 -3.01 -0.81 -6.46
CA SER A 126 -1.81 -1.36 -7.09
C SER A 126 -1.14 -0.39 -8.08
N LEU A 127 -1.81 0.70 -8.51
CA LEU A 127 -1.15 1.75 -9.30
C LEU A 127 -0.19 2.60 -8.46
N GLU A 128 -0.24 2.54 -7.14
CA GLU A 128 0.72 3.24 -6.29
C GLU A 128 2.16 2.91 -6.71
N SER A 129 2.45 1.64 -7.04
CA SER A 129 3.76 1.22 -7.54
C SER A 129 4.15 1.90 -8.87
N VAL A 130 3.18 2.16 -9.75
CA VAL A 130 3.39 2.87 -11.01
C VAL A 130 3.69 4.35 -10.76
N PHE A 131 2.94 5.00 -9.85
CA PHE A 131 3.19 6.38 -9.47
C PHE A 131 4.53 6.54 -8.75
N SER A 132 4.85 5.65 -7.81
CA SER A 132 6.15 5.63 -7.12
C SER A 132 7.31 5.54 -8.10
N LEU A 133 7.19 4.72 -9.15
CA LEU A 133 8.20 4.59 -10.18
C LEU A 133 8.30 5.85 -11.09
N ILE A 134 7.19 6.48 -11.45
CA ILE A 134 7.19 7.77 -12.18
C ILE A 134 7.82 8.88 -11.34
N PHE A 135 7.47 8.96 -10.05
CA PHE A 135 8.06 9.93 -9.14
C PHE A 135 9.54 9.62 -8.82
N GLY A 136 9.93 8.34 -8.77
CA GLY A 136 11.34 7.94 -8.68
C GLY A 136 12.15 8.43 -9.87
N MET A 137 11.62 8.32 -11.09
CA MET A 137 12.26 8.91 -12.28
C MET A 137 12.35 10.44 -12.17
N LEU A 138 11.26 11.13 -11.82
CA LEU A 138 11.19 12.59 -11.89
C LEU A 138 11.93 13.29 -10.75
N LEU A 139 11.84 12.74 -9.52
CA LEU A 139 12.38 13.36 -8.30
C LEU A 139 13.76 12.80 -7.92
N LEU A 140 13.97 11.49 -8.10
CA LEU A 140 15.24 10.82 -7.76
C LEU A 140 16.17 10.65 -8.98
N GLY A 141 15.68 10.87 -10.19
CA GLY A 141 16.47 10.70 -11.41
C GLY A 141 16.74 9.23 -11.78
N GLU A 142 15.91 8.29 -11.31
CA GLU A 142 16.09 6.87 -11.61
C GLU A 142 15.87 6.57 -13.10
N ILE A 143 16.80 5.81 -13.69
CA ILE A 143 16.73 5.42 -15.10
C ILE A 143 15.84 4.18 -15.21
N LEU A 144 14.71 4.31 -15.91
CA LEU A 144 13.84 3.18 -16.18
C LEU A 144 14.43 2.23 -17.22
N THR A 145 14.41 0.95 -16.87
CA THR A 145 14.61 -0.12 -17.83
C THR A 145 13.38 -0.27 -18.74
N MET A 146 13.59 -0.80 -19.94
CA MET A 146 12.50 -1.04 -20.89
C MET A 146 11.42 -1.99 -20.32
N ARG A 147 11.79 -2.87 -19.38
CA ARG A 147 10.88 -3.79 -18.68
C ARG A 147 9.93 -3.06 -17.75
N GLU A 148 10.43 -2.11 -16.96
CA GLU A 148 9.62 -1.29 -16.05
C GLU A 148 8.62 -0.43 -16.83
N ALA A 149 9.05 0.18 -17.93
CA ALA A 149 8.17 0.96 -18.81
C ALA A 149 7.02 0.10 -19.37
N LEU A 150 7.32 -1.13 -19.80
CA LEU A 150 6.30 -2.09 -20.24
C LEU A 150 5.35 -2.50 -19.10
N GLY A 151 5.88 -2.71 -17.89
CA GLY A 151 5.10 -2.99 -16.69
C GLY A 151 4.09 -1.88 -16.38
N CYS A 152 4.51 -0.61 -16.46
CA CYS A 152 3.62 0.54 -16.28
C CYS A 152 2.49 0.57 -17.31
N VAL A 153 2.80 0.38 -18.60
CA VAL A 153 1.79 0.37 -19.67
C VAL A 153 0.78 -0.76 -19.44
N LEU A 154 1.25 -1.96 -19.10
CA LEU A 154 0.38 -3.10 -18.79
C LEU A 154 -0.54 -2.83 -17.60
N MET A 155 -0.03 -2.16 -16.56
CA MET A 155 -0.83 -1.75 -15.41
C MET A 155 -1.93 -0.76 -15.79
N PHE A 156 -1.59 0.29 -16.54
CA PHE A 156 -2.58 1.26 -17.02
C PHE A 156 -3.68 0.61 -17.88
N VAL A 157 -3.30 -0.33 -18.76
CA VAL A 157 -4.27 -1.08 -19.58
C VAL A 157 -5.16 -1.97 -18.71
N ALA A 158 -4.59 -2.68 -17.72
CA ALA A 158 -5.35 -3.54 -16.83
C ALA A 158 -6.42 -2.76 -16.05
N VAL A 159 -6.08 -1.56 -15.58
CA VAL A 159 -7.00 -0.68 -14.83
C VAL A 159 -8.13 -0.21 -15.73
N ARG A 160 -7.80 0.27 -16.93
CA ARG A 160 -8.79 0.73 -17.90
C ARG A 160 -9.74 -0.39 -18.32
N LEU A 161 -9.26 -1.62 -18.42
CA LEU A 161 -10.08 -2.79 -18.70
C LEU A 161 -10.94 -3.20 -17.50
N SER A 162 -10.39 -3.13 -16.29
CA SER A 162 -11.12 -3.48 -15.06
C SER A 162 -12.23 -2.50 -14.70
N GLN A 163 -12.13 -1.25 -15.14
CA GLN A 163 -13.18 -0.25 -14.95
C GLN A 163 -14.38 -0.46 -15.88
N LYS A 164 -14.32 -1.39 -16.84
CA LYS A 164 -15.51 -1.77 -17.60
C LYS A 164 -16.46 -2.53 -16.67
N PRO A 165 -17.75 -2.15 -16.59
CA PRO A 165 -18.72 -2.90 -15.81
C PRO A 165 -18.74 -4.34 -16.34
N VAL A 166 -18.42 -5.28 -15.46
CA VAL A 166 -18.68 -6.70 -15.71
C VAL A 166 -20.19 -6.78 -15.88
N LYS A 167 -20.66 -7.01 -17.11
CA LYS A 167 -22.06 -7.39 -17.31
C LYS A 167 -22.24 -8.68 -16.51
N GLU A 168 -23.04 -8.63 -15.45
CA GLU A 168 -23.63 -9.83 -14.89
C GLU A 168 -24.33 -10.54 -16.04
N ASP A 169 -23.77 -11.67 -16.47
CA ASP A 169 -24.54 -12.61 -17.23
C ASP A 169 -25.58 -13.13 -16.25
N LYS A 170 -26.84 -12.72 -16.47
CA LYS A 170 -27.98 -13.27 -15.74
C LYS A 170 -27.91 -14.78 -15.94
N GLN A 171 -27.49 -15.51 -14.91
CA GLN A 171 -27.71 -16.94 -14.89
C GLN A 171 -29.22 -17.17 -14.84
N VAL A 172 -29.75 -17.49 -16.01
CA VAL A 172 -31.02 -18.17 -16.22
C VAL A 172 -30.92 -19.50 -15.48
N THR A 173 -31.71 -19.71 -14.45
CA THR A 173 -32.84 -20.67 -14.39
C THR A 173 -33.45 -20.65 -12.99
#